data_AF-A0A841YUE9-F1
#
_entry.id   AF-A0A841YUE9-F1
#
_cell.length_a   1.000
_cell.length_b   1.000
_cell.length_c   1.000
_cell.angle_alpha   90.00
_cell.angle_beta   90.00
_cell.angle_gamma   90.00
#
_symmetry.space_group_name_H-M   'P 1'
#
loop_
_entity.id
_entity.type
_entity.pdbx_description
1 polymer ?
#
loop_
_entity_poly.entity_id
_entity_poly.type
_entity_poly.pdbx_seq_one_letter_code
_entity_poly.pdbx_strand_id
1 'polypeptide(L)'
;MARIASFICCKKTGLDAEGNSIIQSPITTVSVRKYPIDFEVTLVLTLCEFEQDPENTIRVRIAKSDTLLFDSQTVELPLHEEKLTPDYHPILTMSMGLDLKVEFPGQYEIEILFNEENIGIYPLFFSEGGGEDV
;
A
#
# COMPACT_ATOMS: atom_id res chain seq x y z
N MET A 1 17.22 -12.87 -6.69
CA MET A 1 15.78 -12.55 -6.73
C MET A 1 15.67 -11.03 -6.79
N ALA A 2 14.93 -10.47 -7.74
CA ALA A 2 14.71 -9.03 -7.79
C ALA A 2 13.69 -8.62 -6.73
N ARG A 3 13.89 -7.47 -6.10
CA ARG A 3 12.96 -6.88 -5.14
C ARG A 3 12.40 -5.59 -5.69
N ILE A 4 11.09 -5.41 -5.58
CA ILE A 4 10.41 -4.17 -5.92
C ILE A 4 9.88 -3.55 -4.65
N ALA A 5 10.21 -2.30 -4.41
CA ALA A 5 9.51 -1.52 -3.42
C ALA A 5 8.42 -0.69 -4.10
N SER A 6 7.21 -0.76 -3.54
CA SER A 6 6.09 0.11 -3.86
C SER A 6 5.76 0.92 -2.61
N PHE A 7 5.50 2.21 -2.79
CA PHE A 7 5.23 3.14 -1.71
C PHE A 7 3.80 3.69 -1.85
N ILE A 8 3.01 3.52 -0.80
CA ILE A 8 1.67 4.08 -0.67
C ILE A 8 1.65 4.98 0.55
N CYS A 9 1.26 6.23 0.36
CA CYS A 9 1.08 7.18 1.45
C CYS A 9 -0.38 7.65 1.49
N CYS A 10 -1.01 7.50 2.65
CA CYS A 10 -2.38 7.93 2.91
C CYS A 10 -2.37 8.96 4.04
N LYS A 11 -2.96 10.12 3.79
CA LYS A 11 -3.15 11.18 4.79
C LYS A 11 -4.63 11.33 5.09
N LYS A 12 -5.02 11.17 6.35
CA LYS A 12 -6.35 11.55 6.81
C LYS A 12 -6.45 13.07 6.89
N THR A 13 -7.46 13.65 6.26
CA THR A 13 -7.65 15.12 6.18
C THR A 13 -8.88 15.60 6.94
N GLY A 14 -9.75 14.68 7.33
CA GLY A 14 -10.95 14.97 8.10
C GLY A 14 -11.89 13.76 8.15
N LEU A 15 -13.14 14.03 8.51
CA LEU A 15 -14.25 13.09 8.43
C LEU A 15 -15.32 13.68 7.50
N ASP A 16 -16.00 12.82 6.75
CA ASP A 16 -17.17 13.22 5.96
C ASP A 16 -18.43 13.35 6.85
N ALA A 17 -19.59 13.62 6.24
CA ALA A 17 -20.85 13.79 6.95
C ALA A 17 -21.38 12.50 7.61
N GLU A 18 -20.88 11.34 7.19
CA GLU A 18 -21.26 10.01 7.68
C GLU A 18 -20.27 9.49 8.74
N GLY A 19 -19.16 10.23 8.97
CA GLY A 19 -18.12 9.87 9.92
C GLY A 19 -17.00 9.02 9.32
N ASN A 20 -16.95 8.84 7.99
CA ASN A 20 -15.87 8.13 7.31
C ASN A 20 -14.65 9.04 7.16
N SER A 21 -13.47 8.44 7.11
CA SER A 21 -12.20 9.14 6.97
C SER A 21 -12.04 9.75 5.56
N ILE A 22 -11.82 11.06 5.47
CA ILE A 22 -11.48 11.71 4.20
C ILE A 22 -9.98 11.51 3.94
N ILE A 23 -9.65 10.62 3.01
CA ILE A 23 -8.27 10.25 2.71
C ILE A 23 -7.75 11.01 1.49
N GLN A 24 -6.61 11.68 1.66
CA GLN A 24 -5.79 12.17 0.57
C GLN A 24 -4.63 11.20 0.36
N SER A 25 -4.47 10.68 -0.84
CA SER A 25 -3.37 9.76 -1.19
C SER A 25 -2.42 10.42 -2.17
N PRO A 26 -1.44 11.23 -1.69
CA PRO A 26 -0.65 12.08 -2.55
C PRO A 26 0.41 11.33 -3.38
N ILE A 27 0.75 10.08 -3.05
CA ILE A 27 1.86 9.37 -3.71
C ILE A 27 1.49 7.90 -3.91
N THR A 28 1.24 7.54 -5.17
CA THR A 28 1.25 6.16 -5.66
C THR A 28 2.21 6.15 -6.84
N THR A 29 3.45 5.70 -6.63
CA THR A 29 4.39 5.51 -7.74
C THR A 29 4.83 4.07 -7.73
N VAL A 30 4.22 3.26 -8.59
CA VAL A 30 4.73 1.94 -8.93
C VAL A 30 4.76 1.81 -10.44
N SER A 31 5.91 2.15 -11.02
CA SER A 31 6.23 1.80 -12.39
C SER A 31 7.56 1.09 -12.35
N VAL A 32 7.54 -0.18 -12.72
CA VAL A 32 8.75 -0.99 -12.76
C VAL A 32 8.92 -1.51 -14.16
N ARG A 33 10.08 -1.19 -14.72
CA ARG A 33 10.33 -1.27 -16.16
C ARG A 33 10.92 -2.60 -16.63
N LYS A 34 11.39 -3.48 -15.73
CA LYS A 34 12.01 -4.77 -16.09
C LYS A 34 11.89 -5.80 -14.97
N TYR A 35 11.56 -7.05 -15.34
CA TYR A 35 11.38 -8.14 -14.37
C TYR A 35 12.06 -9.46 -14.75
N PRO A 36 12.69 -10.15 -13.78
CA PRO A 36 12.93 -11.59 -13.86
C PRO A 36 11.65 -12.38 -13.56
N ILE A 37 11.64 -13.67 -13.94
CA ILE A 37 10.51 -14.61 -13.82
C ILE A 37 10.02 -14.76 -12.35
N ASP A 38 10.92 -14.57 -11.37
CA ASP A 38 10.61 -14.59 -9.93
C ASP A 38 11.08 -13.31 -9.24
N PHE A 39 10.18 -12.61 -8.55
CA PHE A 39 10.48 -11.40 -7.79
C PHE A 39 9.61 -11.26 -6.52
N GLU A 40 10.12 -10.49 -5.56
CA GLU A 40 9.44 -10.14 -4.30
C GLU A 40 8.93 -8.69 -4.41
N VAL A 41 7.68 -8.43 -4.02
CA VAL A 41 7.11 -7.08 -3.94
C VAL A 41 7.03 -6.68 -2.49
N THR A 42 7.80 -5.67 -2.09
CA THR A 42 7.64 -5.00 -0.81
C THR A 42 6.67 -3.84 -0.97
N LEU A 43 5.54 -3.88 -0.26
CA LEU A 43 4.67 -2.74 -0.08
C LEU A 43 5.07 -1.98 1.19
N VAL A 44 5.39 -0.70 1.05
CA VAL A 44 5.59 0.22 2.16
C VAL A 44 4.37 1.12 2.22
N LEU A 45 3.62 1.02 3.31
CA LEU A 45 2.44 1.82 3.59
C LEU A 45 2.74 2.80 4.71
N THR A 46 2.45 4.08 4.47
CA THR A 46 2.56 5.14 5.46
C THR A 46 1.19 5.79 5.64
N LEU A 47 0.68 5.76 6.87
CA LEU A 47 -0.54 6.40 7.30
C LEU A 47 -0.21 7.64 8.15
N CYS A 48 -0.55 8.82 7.63
CA CYS A 48 -0.34 10.11 8.28
C CYS A 48 -1.67 10.64 8.85
N GLU A 49 -1.61 11.25 10.04
CA GLU A 49 -2.79 11.86 10.71
C GLU A 49 -3.88 10.85 11.12
N PHE A 50 -3.52 9.57 11.22
CA PHE A 50 -4.39 8.55 11.81
C PHE A 50 -4.16 8.51 13.32
N GLU A 51 -5.25 8.43 14.10
CA GLU A 51 -5.16 8.29 15.55
C GLU A 51 -4.44 6.98 15.89
N GLN A 52 -3.55 7.03 16.87
CA GLN A 52 -2.85 5.84 17.36
C GLN A 52 -3.70 5.16 18.42
N ASP A 53 -4.30 4.04 18.04
CA ASP A 53 -5.02 3.14 18.93
C ASP A 53 -4.43 1.72 18.77
N PRO A 54 -4.06 1.00 19.85
CA PRO A 54 -3.65 -0.40 19.79
C PRO A 54 -4.73 -1.34 19.25
N GLU A 55 -5.99 -0.94 19.26
CA GLU A 55 -7.09 -1.68 18.62
C GLU A 55 -7.17 -1.41 17.12
N ASN A 56 -6.36 -0.48 16.59
CA ASN A 56 -6.35 -0.24 15.17
C ASN A 56 -5.81 -1.45 14.42
N THR A 57 -6.49 -1.78 13.33
CA THR A 57 -6.17 -2.89 12.48
C THR A 57 -6.00 -2.44 11.04
N ILE A 58 -5.21 -3.21 10.30
CA ILE A 58 -4.98 -2.96 8.88
C ILE A 58 -5.05 -4.26 8.10
N ARG A 59 -5.61 -4.20 6.90
CA ARG A 59 -5.67 -5.32 5.98
C ARG A 59 -5.39 -4.84 4.58
N VAL A 60 -4.52 -5.55 3.88
CA VAL A 60 -4.13 -5.27 2.51
C VAL A 60 -4.60 -6.43 1.64
N ARG A 61 -5.35 -6.11 0.59
CA ARG A 61 -5.83 -7.06 -0.40
C ARG A 61 -5.29 -6.68 -1.76
N ILE A 62 -4.88 -7.67 -2.55
CA ILE A 62 -4.42 -7.45 -3.91
C ILE A 62 -5.25 -8.30 -4.84
N ALA A 63 -5.87 -7.66 -5.83
CA ALA A 63 -6.68 -8.31 -6.82
C ALA A 63 -6.19 -7.98 -8.24
N LYS A 64 -6.53 -8.86 -9.18
CA LYS A 64 -6.46 -8.60 -10.62
C LYS A 64 -7.83 -8.88 -11.20
N SER A 65 -8.49 -7.85 -11.73
CA SER A 65 -9.90 -7.95 -12.12
C SER A 65 -10.71 -8.50 -10.94
N ASP A 66 -11.49 -9.58 -11.11
CA ASP A 66 -12.29 -10.17 -10.02
C ASP A 66 -11.54 -11.25 -9.21
N THR A 67 -10.26 -11.48 -9.48
CA THR A 67 -9.49 -12.52 -8.78
C THR A 67 -8.67 -11.94 -7.64
N LEU A 68 -8.97 -12.35 -6.41
CA LEU A 68 -8.13 -12.06 -5.23
C LEU A 68 -6.85 -12.90 -5.28
N LEU A 69 -5.71 -12.24 -5.28
CA LEU A 69 -4.39 -12.87 -5.37
C LEU A 69 -3.68 -12.91 -4.02
N PHE A 70 -3.93 -11.92 -3.17
CA PHE A 70 -3.33 -11.83 -1.85
C PHE A 70 -4.27 -11.15 -0.86
N ASP A 71 -4.18 -11.60 0.38
CA ASP A 71 -4.90 -11.05 1.54
C ASP A 71 -3.99 -11.17 2.76
N SER A 72 -3.60 -10.03 3.35
CA SER A 72 -2.71 -10.04 4.51
C SER A 72 -3.35 -10.64 5.77
N GLN A 73 -4.66 -10.88 5.75
CA GLN A 73 -5.49 -10.94 6.96
C GLN A 73 -5.40 -9.63 7.75
N THR A 74 -6.21 -9.52 8.79
CA THR A 74 -6.19 -8.38 9.71
C THR A 74 -4.89 -8.40 10.53
N VAL A 75 -4.17 -7.28 10.52
CA VAL A 75 -2.91 -7.07 11.24
C VAL A 75 -3.12 -5.95 12.26
N GLU A 76 -2.77 -6.19 13.53
CA GLU A 76 -2.88 -5.21 14.62
C GLU A 76 -1.70 -4.21 14.60
N LEU A 77 -1.96 -2.96 14.98
CA LEU A 77 -0.96 -1.90 15.15
C LEU A 77 -0.52 -1.79 16.63
N PRO A 78 0.70 -1.31 16.95
CA PRO A 78 1.66 -0.65 16.07
C PRO A 78 2.77 -1.57 15.54
N LEU A 79 3.04 -1.48 14.23
CA LEU A 79 4.05 -2.30 13.54
C LEU A 79 5.47 -1.69 13.59
N HIS A 80 5.60 -0.37 13.65
CA HIS A 80 6.82 0.36 14.04
C HIS A 80 6.50 1.84 14.30
N GLU A 81 6.96 2.39 15.43
CA GLU A 81 6.84 3.81 15.77
C GLU A 81 8.15 4.53 15.41
N GLU A 82 8.15 5.36 14.38
CA GLU A 82 9.22 6.34 14.17
C GLU A 82 8.67 7.74 14.41
N LYS A 83 9.10 8.38 15.50
CA LYS A 83 8.91 9.82 15.70
C LYS A 83 9.85 10.59 14.77
N LEU A 84 9.40 10.83 13.54
CA LEU A 84 10.07 11.73 12.62
C LEU A 84 9.80 13.18 13.08
N THR A 85 10.61 13.66 14.04
CA THR A 85 10.64 15.03 14.59
C THR A 85 9.45 15.47 15.48
N PRO A 86 9.68 16.35 16.48
CA PRO A 86 8.66 16.70 17.50
C PRO A 86 7.47 17.51 16.97
N ASP A 87 7.53 18.02 15.75
CA ASP A 87 6.49 18.90 15.18
C ASP A 87 5.52 18.18 14.23
N TYR A 88 5.71 16.87 13.97
CA TYR A 88 4.81 16.09 13.13
C TYR A 88 3.96 15.14 13.99
N HIS A 89 2.67 15.08 13.64
CA HIS A 89 1.73 14.11 14.18
C HIS A 89 2.25 12.67 13.98
N PRO A 90 1.83 11.70 14.82
CA PRO A 90 2.29 10.33 14.70
C PRO A 90 2.09 9.79 13.28
N ILE A 91 3.18 9.32 12.69
CA ILE A 91 3.17 8.63 11.40
C ILE A 91 3.18 7.13 11.70
N LEU A 92 2.15 6.43 11.25
CA LEU A 92 2.10 4.98 11.31
C LEU A 92 2.71 4.44 10.02
N THR A 93 3.86 3.78 10.11
CA THR A 93 4.50 3.15 8.95
C THR A 93 4.46 1.64 9.08
N MET A 94 3.94 0.97 8.05
CA MET A 94 3.95 -0.48 7.91
C MET A 94 4.75 -0.84 6.66
N SER A 95 5.73 -1.73 6.81
CA SER A 95 6.41 -2.37 5.69
C SER A 95 6.00 -3.82 5.61
N MET A 96 5.44 -4.23 4.48
CA MET A 96 4.96 -5.58 4.22
C MET A 96 5.65 -6.16 2.99
N GLY A 97 6.44 -7.22 3.19
CA GLY A 97 6.99 -8.01 2.09
C GLY A 97 5.95 -9.01 1.57
N LEU A 98 5.76 -9.04 0.26
CA LEU A 98 4.81 -9.91 -0.42
C LEU A 98 5.49 -10.74 -1.50
N ASP A 99 5.28 -12.05 -1.44
CA ASP A 99 5.60 -12.97 -2.52
C ASP A 99 4.39 -13.10 -3.44
N LEU A 100 4.33 -12.24 -4.47
CA LEU A 100 3.25 -12.25 -5.46
C LEU A 100 3.67 -12.97 -6.73
N LYS A 101 2.87 -13.95 -7.15
CA LYS A 101 2.91 -14.44 -8.53
C LYS A 101 2.11 -13.50 -9.40
N VAL A 102 2.80 -12.73 -10.25
CA VAL A 102 2.15 -11.83 -11.18
C VAL A 102 2.17 -12.40 -12.60
N GLU A 103 1.09 -12.18 -13.31
CA GLU A 103 1.02 -12.30 -14.77
C GLU A 103 1.39 -10.95 -15.41
N PHE A 104 2.14 -11.01 -16.51
CA PHE A 104 2.69 -9.85 -17.17
C PHE A 104 2.34 -9.80 -18.68
N PRO A 105 2.08 -8.63 -19.25
CA PRO A 105 1.78 -7.36 -18.57
C PRO A 105 0.44 -7.43 -17.83
N GLY A 106 0.24 -6.57 -16.82
CA GLY A 106 -0.99 -6.58 -16.03
C GLY A 106 -1.19 -5.38 -15.12
N GLN A 107 -2.46 -5.07 -14.90
CA GLN A 107 -2.93 -4.10 -13.91
C GLN A 107 -3.53 -4.86 -12.73
N TYR A 108 -3.16 -4.42 -11.53
CA TYR A 108 -3.57 -4.98 -10.25
C TYR A 108 -4.13 -3.85 -9.39
N GLU A 109 -4.93 -4.21 -8.41
CA GLU A 109 -5.55 -3.28 -7.47
C GLU A 109 -5.11 -3.66 -6.06
N ILE A 110 -4.54 -2.71 -5.34
CA ILE A 110 -4.19 -2.82 -3.93
C ILE A 110 -5.28 -2.11 -3.13
N GLU A 111 -6.14 -2.87 -2.48
CA GLU A 111 -7.14 -2.37 -1.55
C GLU A 111 -6.54 -2.33 -0.14
N ILE A 112 -6.72 -1.20 0.55
CA ILE A 112 -6.26 -1.02 1.92
C ILE A 112 -7.46 -0.75 2.81
N LEU A 113 -7.61 -1.57 3.84
CA LEU A 113 -8.62 -1.40 4.88
C LEU A 113 -7.93 -1.03 6.18
N PHE A 114 -8.43 0.01 6.83
CA PHE A 114 -8.04 0.43 8.17
C PHE A 114 -9.28 0.34 9.07
N ASN A 115 -9.24 -0.48 10.13
CA ASN A 115 -10.42 -0.76 10.97
C ASN A 115 -11.65 -1.21 10.17
N GLU A 116 -11.45 -2.07 9.17
CA GLU A 116 -12.47 -2.53 8.20
C GLU A 116 -13.06 -1.42 7.30
N GLU A 117 -12.62 -0.16 7.44
CA GLU A 117 -12.93 0.95 6.54
C GLU A 117 -12.00 0.88 5.32
N ASN A 118 -12.55 0.86 4.10
CA ASN A 118 -11.73 0.97 2.89
C ASN A 118 -11.20 2.42 2.77
N ILE A 119 -9.89 2.57 2.91
CA ILE A 119 -9.22 3.88 2.86
C ILE A 119 -8.61 4.19 1.48
N GLY A 120 -8.68 3.25 0.54
CA GLY A 120 -8.28 3.46 -0.84
C GLY A 120 -8.01 2.19 -1.64
N ILE A 121 -8.17 2.32 -2.95
CA ILE A 121 -7.79 1.32 -3.96
C ILE A 121 -6.71 1.93 -4.85
N TYR A 122 -5.53 1.32 -4.87
CA TYR A 122 -4.35 1.83 -5.53
C TYR A 122 -3.96 0.93 -6.70
N PRO A 123 -3.82 1.48 -7.92
CA PRO A 123 -3.46 0.66 -9.05
C PRO A 123 -1.96 0.32 -9.01
N LEU A 124 -1.64 -0.94 -9.29
CA LEU A 124 -0.30 -1.47 -9.43
C LEU A 124 -0.12 -1.97 -10.86
N PHE A 125 0.76 -1.33 -11.61
CA PHE A 125 0.97 -1.61 -13.03
C PHE A 125 2.30 -2.29 -13.28
N PHE A 126 2.25 -3.42 -13.98
CA PHE A 126 3.44 -4.08 -14.52
C PHE A 126 3.37 -4.04 -16.05
N SER A 127 4.27 -3.28 -16.67
CA SER A 127 4.33 -3.04 -18.12
C SER A 127 5.57 -3.66 -18.75
N GLU A 128 5.43 -4.25 -19.95
CA GLU A 128 6.57 -4.67 -20.78
C GLU A 128 7.54 -3.51 -20.99
N GLY A 129 8.79 -3.70 -20.57
CA GLY A 129 9.85 -2.72 -20.79
C GLY A 129 10.14 -2.62 -22.28
N GLY A 130 9.65 -1.57 -22.94
CA GLY A 130 10.18 -1.13 -24.23
C GLY A 130 11.64 -0.70 -24.02
N GLY A 131 12.57 -1.51 -24.51
CA GLY A 131 13.95 -1.11 -24.60
C GLY A 131 14.10 -0.02 -25.66
N GLU A 132 14.47 1.18 -25.23
CA GLU A 132 15.45 1.96 -25.96
C GLU A 132 16.51 2.37 -24.93
N ASP A 133 17.69 1.77 -25.07
CA ASP A 133 18.92 2.36 -24.58
C ASP A 133 19.04 3.75 -25.21
N VAL A 134 19.10 4.80 -24.39
CA VAL A 134 19.60 6.12 -24.79
C VAL A 134 20.77 6.47 -23.89
#